data_AF-A0A0D6JI91-F1
#
_entry.id   AF-A0A0D6JI91-F1
#
_cell.length_a   1.000
_cell.length_b   1.000
_cell.length_c   1.000
_cell.angle_alpha   90.00
_cell.angle_beta   90.00
_cell.angle_gamma   90.00
#
_symmetry.space_group_name_H-M   'P 1'
#
loop_
_entity.id
_entity.type
_entity.pdbx_description
1 polymer ?
#
loop_
_entity_poly.entity_id
_entity_poly.type
_entity_poly.pdbx_seq_one_letter_code
_entity_poly.pdbx_strand_id
1 'polypeptide(L)'
;MSKSTADTRFMKFLVVAAAAMLIAGCANEGGSGYGDPGARALPAGESCKSIRAELNRMDARGIPSKVEAVNAGRSVSSKDRELANRYNSLLNSYLGARCHV
;
A
#
# COMPACT_ATOMS: atom_id res chain seq x y z
N MET A 1 -8.10 21.62 -61.90
CA MET A 1 -7.74 20.69 -60.81
C MET A 1 -6.96 21.46 -59.75
N SER A 2 -7.53 21.72 -58.57
CA SER A 2 -6.86 22.46 -57.50
C SER A 2 -7.37 22.05 -56.12
N LYS A 3 -6.43 21.67 -55.23
CA LYS A 3 -6.48 21.65 -53.74
C LYS A 3 -7.50 20.68 -53.08
N SER A 4 -7.25 20.05 -51.93
CA SER A 4 -6.29 20.33 -50.85
C SER A 4 -6.08 19.03 -50.04
N THR A 5 -4.83 18.57 -49.88
CA THR A 5 -4.46 17.37 -49.09
C THR A 5 -4.12 17.69 -47.62
N ALA A 6 -4.66 18.78 -47.07
CA ALA A 6 -4.24 19.32 -45.78
C ALA A 6 -5.17 18.99 -44.59
N ASP A 7 -6.41 18.56 -44.81
CA ASP A 7 -7.41 18.50 -43.74
C ASP A 7 -7.40 17.23 -42.86
N THR A 8 -6.81 16.12 -43.32
CA THR A 8 -7.00 14.83 -42.63
C THR A 8 -5.98 14.54 -41.53
N ARG A 9 -4.89 15.32 -41.40
CA ARG A 9 -3.84 15.07 -40.41
C ARG A 9 -4.09 15.72 -39.05
N PHE A 10 -4.82 16.84 -39.00
CA PHE A 10 -5.10 17.54 -37.75
C PHE A 10 -6.09 16.80 -36.84
N MET A 11 -6.98 16.00 -37.42
CA MET A 11 -8.05 15.33 -36.68
C MET A 11 -7.58 14.09 -35.90
N LYS A 12 -6.43 13.49 -36.27
CA LYS A 12 -5.85 12.35 -35.55
C LYS A 12 -5.08 12.77 -34.28
N PHE A 13 -4.59 14.00 -34.22
CA PHE A 13 -3.88 14.49 -33.03
C PHE A 13 -4.81 14.83 -31.87
N LEU A 14 -6.07 15.17 -32.14
CA LEU A 14 -7.06 15.50 -31.11
C LEU A 14 -7.57 14.29 -30.32
N VAL A 15 -7.57 13.08 -30.92
CA VAL A 15 -8.05 11.87 -30.22
C VAL A 15 -6.99 11.29 -29.28
N VAL A 16 -5.70 11.45 -29.58
CA VAL A 16 -4.61 10.95 -28.72
C VAL A 16 -4.45 11.80 -27.45
N ALA A 17 -4.82 13.09 -27.49
CA ALA A 17 -4.73 13.97 -26.32
C ALA A 17 -5.78 13.68 -25.23
N ALA A 18 -6.91 13.06 -25.57
CA ALA A 18 -7.98 12.77 -24.61
C ALA A 18 -7.76 11.49 -23.78
N ALA A 19 -6.87 10.59 -24.20
CA ALA A 19 -6.61 9.34 -23.49
C ALA A 19 -5.61 9.48 -22.31
N ALA A 20 -4.89 10.60 -22.23
CA ALA A 20 -3.91 10.86 -21.17
C ALA A 20 -4.55 11.31 -19.84
N MET A 21 -5.81 11.74 -19.83
CA MET A 21 -6.47 12.22 -18.60
C MET A 21 -7.07 11.12 -17.72
N LEU A 22 -7.12 9.86 -18.18
CA LEU A 22 -7.64 8.75 -17.37
C LEU A 22 -6.58 8.10 -16.46
N ILE A 23 -5.31 8.48 -16.58
CA ILE A 23 -4.24 8.05 -15.66
C ILE A 23 -4.02 9.05 -14.51
N ALA A 24 -4.71 10.19 -14.53
CA ALA A 24 -4.70 11.19 -13.46
C ALA A 24 -5.69 10.88 -12.32
N GLY A 25 -6.06 9.60 -12.15
CA GLY A 25 -6.98 9.11 -11.10
C GLY A 25 -6.31 8.49 -9.88
N CYS A 26 -4.97 8.46 -9.80
CA CYS A 26 -4.22 7.99 -8.62
C CYS A 26 -3.37 9.09 -7.95
N ALA A 27 -3.69 10.35 -8.19
CA ALA A 27 -3.13 11.49 -7.46
C ALA A 27 -4.27 12.45 -7.11
N ASN A 28 -5.03 12.08 -6.09
CA ASN A 28 -5.97 12.97 -5.43
C ASN A 28 -5.17 14.10 -4.77
N GLU A 29 -5.18 15.27 -5.44
CA GLU A 29 -4.67 16.53 -4.95
C GLU A 29 -5.62 17.09 -3.90
N GLY A 30 -5.13 17.27 -2.67
CA GLY A 30 -5.93 17.81 -1.56
C GLY A 30 -5.25 17.64 -0.22
N GLY A 31 -4.20 18.41 0.04
CA GLY A 31 -3.60 18.53 1.36
C GLY A 31 -2.09 18.60 1.34
N SER A 32 -1.56 19.82 1.40
CA SER A 32 -0.19 20.09 1.85
C SER A 32 -0.01 19.52 3.26
N GLY A 33 0.48 18.29 3.33
CA GLY A 33 0.63 17.57 4.57
C GLY A 33 0.99 16.12 4.32
N TYR A 34 2.25 15.85 3.98
CA TYR A 34 2.89 14.59 4.40
C TYR A 34 3.03 14.64 5.95
N GLY A 35 1.89 14.74 6.63
CA GLY A 35 1.77 14.62 8.05
C GLY A 35 1.76 13.14 8.35
N ASP A 36 2.72 12.70 9.16
CA ASP A 36 2.55 11.51 9.99
C ASP A 36 1.08 11.45 10.45
N PRO A 37 0.33 10.36 10.22
CA PRO A 37 -1.12 10.27 10.50
C PRO A 37 -1.49 10.40 11.99
N GLY A 38 -0.62 11.01 12.81
CA GLY A 38 -0.66 11.04 14.25
C GLY A 38 -0.35 9.66 14.82
N ALA A 39 0.07 9.63 16.08
CA ALA A 39 0.11 8.38 16.82
C ALA A 39 -1.31 7.80 16.87
N ARG A 40 -1.49 6.62 16.31
CA ARG A 40 -2.74 5.86 16.43
C ARG A 40 -2.79 5.22 17.81
N ALA A 41 -3.96 5.23 18.42
CA ALA A 41 -4.16 4.54 19.69
C ALA A 41 -3.86 3.05 19.54
N LEU A 42 -3.26 2.47 20.58
CA LEU A 42 -3.04 1.03 20.66
C LEU A 42 -4.37 0.28 20.85
N PRO A 43 -4.46 -0.99 20.44
CA PRO A 43 -5.57 -1.86 20.80
C PRO A 43 -5.80 -1.87 22.32
N ALA A 44 -7.06 -1.96 22.74
CA ALA A 44 -7.41 -1.97 24.15
C ALA A 44 -6.69 -3.11 24.89
N GLY A 45 -5.99 -2.80 25.98
CA GLY A 45 -5.22 -3.76 26.77
C GLY A 45 -3.83 -4.07 26.23
N GLU A 46 -3.41 -3.52 25.09
CA GLU A 46 -2.06 -3.67 24.57
C GLU A 46 -1.16 -2.47 24.90
N SER A 47 0.14 -2.73 25.04
CA SER A 47 1.19 -1.74 25.25
C SER A 47 2.29 -1.90 24.19
N CYS A 48 3.06 -0.86 23.94
CA CYS A 48 4.23 -0.96 23.05
C CYS A 48 5.18 -2.11 23.44
N LYS A 49 5.34 -2.35 24.76
CA LYS A 49 6.17 -3.43 25.29
C LYS A 49 5.59 -4.81 24.98
N SER A 50 4.28 -5.00 25.17
CA SER A 50 3.63 -6.30 24.89
C SER A 50 3.59 -6.61 23.40
N ILE A 51 3.34 -5.61 22.55
CA ILE A 51 3.36 -5.78 21.09
C ILE A 51 4.76 -6.13 20.61
N ARG A 52 5.79 -5.40 21.06
CA ARG A 52 7.18 -5.70 20.69
C ARG A 52 7.58 -7.11 21.15
N ALA A 53 7.18 -7.52 22.35
CA ALA A 53 7.44 -8.87 22.83
C ALA A 53 6.79 -9.94 21.95
N GLU A 54 5.55 -9.70 21.50
CA GLU A 54 4.86 -10.62 20.60
C GLU A 54 5.50 -10.67 19.20
N LEU A 55 5.84 -9.52 18.62
CA LEU A 55 6.57 -9.44 17.35
C LEU A 55 7.89 -10.23 17.43
N ASN A 56 8.68 -10.03 18.48
CA ASN A 56 9.93 -10.77 18.69
C ASN A 56 9.69 -12.30 18.81
N ARG A 57 8.62 -12.73 19.47
CA ARG A 57 8.24 -14.15 19.55
C ARG A 57 7.88 -14.72 18.17
N MET A 58 7.19 -13.94 17.34
CA MET A 58 6.83 -14.35 15.99
C MET A 58 8.05 -14.34 15.05
N ASP A 59 8.97 -13.39 15.21
CA ASP A 59 10.23 -13.33 14.48
C ASP A 59 11.09 -14.56 14.76
N ALA A 60 11.24 -14.92 16.04
CA ALA A 60 11.96 -16.13 16.46
C ALA A 60 11.37 -17.43 15.89
N ARG A 61 10.08 -17.41 15.52
CA ARG A 61 9.38 -18.52 14.87
C ARG A 61 9.46 -18.50 13.34
N GLY A 62 10.14 -17.51 12.76
CA GLY A 62 10.29 -17.35 11.31
C GLY A 62 9.00 -16.92 10.60
N ILE A 63 8.05 -16.29 11.31
CA ILE A 63 6.81 -15.80 10.68
C ILE A 63 7.05 -14.78 9.55
N PRO A 64 8.10 -13.92 9.54
CA PRO A 64 8.37 -13.01 8.42
C PRO A 64 8.44 -13.72 7.06
N SER A 65 9.03 -14.92 6.99
CA SER A 65 9.08 -15.70 5.74
C SER A 65 7.68 -16.11 5.22
N LYS A 66 6.71 -16.28 6.11
CA LYS A 66 5.31 -16.58 5.75
C LYS A 66 4.61 -15.34 5.23
N VAL A 67 4.90 -14.18 5.83
CA VAL A 67 4.42 -12.87 5.33
C VAL A 67 4.93 -12.64 3.91
N GLU A 68 6.21 -12.87 3.66
CA GLU A 68 6.79 -12.77 2.32
C GLU A 68 6.11 -13.72 1.33
N ALA A 69 5.90 -14.98 1.71
CA ALA A 69 5.22 -15.93 0.84
C ALA A 69 3.78 -15.52 0.51
N VAL A 70 3.04 -15.00 1.49
CA VAL A 70 1.68 -14.46 1.30
C VAL A 70 1.70 -13.24 0.38
N ASN A 71 2.62 -12.29 0.61
CA ASN A 71 2.74 -11.07 -0.19
C ASN A 71 3.19 -11.36 -1.63
N ALA A 72 4.04 -12.37 -1.82
CA ALA A 72 4.45 -12.86 -3.14
C ALA A 72 3.36 -13.66 -3.87
N GLY A 73 2.16 -13.77 -3.31
CA GLY A 73 1.04 -14.50 -3.92
C GLY A 73 1.23 -16.02 -3.95
N ARG A 74 2.17 -16.57 -3.16
CA ARG A 74 2.37 -18.02 -3.09
C ARG A 74 1.18 -18.69 -2.40
N SER A 75 0.91 -19.92 -2.82
CA SER A 75 -0.01 -20.77 -2.08
C SER A 75 0.62 -21.11 -0.72
N VAL A 76 -0.12 -20.83 0.35
CA VAL A 76 0.27 -21.12 1.74
C VAL A 76 -0.91 -21.76 2.46
N SER A 77 -0.65 -22.49 3.54
CA SER A 77 -1.72 -23.03 4.38
C SER A 77 -2.57 -21.90 4.99
N SER A 78 -3.82 -22.21 5.35
CA SER A 78 -4.71 -21.25 6.04
C SER A 78 -4.09 -20.74 7.35
N LYS A 79 -3.44 -21.65 8.10
CA LYS A 79 -2.72 -21.34 9.33
C LYS A 79 -1.56 -20.38 9.11
N ASP A 80 -0.78 -20.56 8.04
CA ASP A 80 0.34 -19.66 7.73
C ASP A 80 -0.14 -18.27 7.33
N ARG A 81 -1.24 -18.21 6.59
CA ARG A 81 -1.88 -16.94 6.22
C ARG A 81 -2.40 -16.20 7.46
N GLU A 82 -3.02 -16.90 8.39
CA GLU A 82 -3.47 -16.31 9.66
C GLU A 82 -2.30 -15.76 10.48
N LEU A 83 -1.20 -16.53 10.59
CA LEU A 83 0.01 -16.08 11.29
C LEU A 83 0.62 -14.83 10.62
N ALA A 84 0.68 -14.79 9.29
CA ALA A 84 1.14 -13.63 8.55
C ALA A 84 0.24 -12.40 8.78
N ASN A 85 -1.08 -12.59 8.76
CA ASN A 85 -2.04 -11.51 9.02
C ASN A 85 -1.93 -10.98 10.45
N ARG A 86 -1.77 -11.87 11.43
CA ARG A 86 -1.57 -11.49 12.84
C ARG A 86 -0.29 -10.69 13.00
N TYR A 87 0.79 -11.13 12.36
CA TYR A 87 2.07 -10.42 12.38
C TYR A 87 1.95 -9.00 11.82
N ASN A 88 1.35 -8.87 10.63
CA ASN A 88 1.13 -7.57 9.99
C ASN A 88 0.23 -6.65 10.84
N SER A 89 -0.80 -7.19 11.49
CA SER A 89 -1.68 -6.42 12.38
C SER A 89 -0.92 -5.83 13.58
N LEU A 90 -0.07 -6.64 14.23
CA LEU A 90 0.78 -6.21 15.32
C LEU A 90 1.81 -5.18 14.86
N LEU A 91 2.45 -5.42 13.71
CA LEU A 91 3.43 -4.51 13.13
C LEU A 91 2.80 -3.15 12.80
N ASN A 92 1.61 -3.15 12.19
CA ASN A 92 0.87 -1.93 11.90
C ASN A 92 0.49 -1.16 13.17
N SER A 93 0.09 -1.86 14.24
CA SER A 93 -0.20 -1.24 15.54
C SER A 93 1.06 -0.65 16.18
N TYR A 94 2.17 -1.37 16.12
CA TYR A 94 3.47 -0.96 16.62
C TYR A 94 4.01 0.30 15.93
N LEU A 95 3.94 0.32 14.59
CA LEU A 95 4.38 1.45 13.77
C LEU A 95 3.42 2.64 13.91
N GLY A 96 2.12 2.38 13.85
CA GLY A 96 1.08 3.41 13.94
C GLY A 96 1.04 4.12 15.28
N ALA A 97 1.29 3.41 16.38
CA ALA A 97 1.42 4.02 17.71
C ALA A 97 2.80 4.60 17.99
N ARG A 98 3.70 4.60 16.99
CA ARG A 98 5.07 5.11 17.10
C ARG A 98 5.88 4.46 18.23
N CYS A 99 5.64 3.19 18.53
CA CYS A 99 6.35 2.46 19.59
C CYS A 99 7.86 2.22 19.31
N HIS A 100 8.37 2.70 18.19
CA HIS A 100 9.75 2.59 17.73
C HIS A 100 10.56 3.87 17.86
N VAL A 101 9.90 5.00 18.14
CA VAL A 101 10.55 6.32 18.26
C VAL A 101 11.11 6.55 19.66
#